data_AF-A0A3L7S6E0-F1
#
_entry.id   AF-A0A3L7S6E0-F1
#
_cell.length_a   1.000
_cell.length_b   1.000
_cell.length_c   1.000
_cell.angle_alpha   90.00
_cell.angle_beta   90.00
_cell.angle_gamma   90.00
#
_symmetry.space_group_name_H-M   'P 1'
#
loop_
_entity.id
_entity.type
_entity.pdbx_description
1 polymer ?
#
loop_
_entity_poly.entity_id
_entity_poly.type
_entity_poly.pdbx_seq_one_letter_code
_entity_poly.pdbx_strand_id
1 'polypeptide(L)' 'GPDGDPRQCRLNRPHGIHVAPGGEIYIGDSSNHKIRKWIR' A
#
# COMPACT_ATOMS: atom_id res chain seq x y z
N GLY A 1 13.90 -3.66 2.12
CA GLY A 1 13.80 -5.13 2.26
C GLY A 1 12.42 -5.58 1.85
N PRO A 2 12.25 -6.81 1.35
CA PRO A 2 10.96 -7.26 0.84
C PRO A 2 10.03 -7.56 2.02
N ASP A 3 8.89 -6.88 2.06
CA ASP A 3 7.82 -7.15 3.03
C ASP A 3 6.96 -8.37 2.62
N GLY A 4 7.45 -9.18 1.65
CA GLY A 4 6.69 -10.27 1.04
C GLY A 4 5.56 -9.75 0.15
N ASP A 5 4.44 -10.49 0.12
CA ASP A 5 3.22 -10.10 -0.60
C ASP A 5 2.69 -8.77 -0.04
N PRO A 6 2.55 -7.70 -0.87
CA PRO A 6 1.98 -6.43 -0.46
C PRO A 6 0.58 -6.53 0.16
N ARG A 7 -0.18 -7.59 -0.13
CA ARG A 7 -1.51 -7.87 0.44
C ARG A 7 -1.44 -8.50 1.82
N GLN A 8 -0.30 -9.07 2.20
CA GLN A 8 -0.05 -9.70 3.50
C GLN A 8 0.83 -8.83 4.41
N CYS A 9 1.43 -7.76 3.87
CA CYS A 9 2.26 -6.87 4.66
C CYS A 9 1.42 -6.03 5.63
N ARG A 10 1.95 -5.81 6.84
CA ARG A 10 1.33 -4.91 7.83
C ARG A 10 1.55 -3.46 7.43
N LEU A 11 0.49 -2.66 7.49
CA LEU A 11 0.56 -1.21 7.36
C LEU A 11 1.02 -0.58 8.69
N ASN A 12 1.67 0.58 8.60
CA ASN A 12 2.17 1.35 9.73
C ASN A 12 1.93 2.86 9.50
N ARG A 13 0.92 3.39 10.19
CA ARG A 13 0.43 4.77 10.04
C ARG A 13 0.03 5.11 8.59
N PRO A 14 -0.98 4.43 8.01
CA PRO A 14 -1.49 4.78 6.70
C PRO A 14 -2.17 6.15 6.73
N HIS A 15 -1.83 7.03 5.78
CA HIS A 15 -2.34 8.42 5.76
C HIS A 15 -3.07 8.81 4.48
N GLY A 16 -2.80 8.15 3.36
CA GLY A 16 -3.42 8.47 2.07
C GLY A 16 -3.86 7.21 1.35
N ILE A 17 -5.01 7.28 0.68
CA ILE A 17 -5.53 6.24 -0.19
C ILE A 17 -5.95 6.84 -1.53
N HIS A 18 -5.64 6.15 -2.62
CA HIS A 18 -6.08 6.49 -3.96
C HIS A 18 -6.50 5.23 -4.71
N VAL A 19 -7.66 5.28 -5.38
CA VAL A 19 -8.15 4.21 -6.24
C VAL A 19 -8.02 4.66 -7.68
N ALA A 20 -7.18 3.97 -8.45
CA ALA A 20 -7.01 4.25 -9.87
C ALA A 20 -8.21 3.74 -10.68
N PRO A 21 -8.46 4.27 -11.90
CA PRO A 21 -9.55 3.81 -12.76
C PRO A 21 -9.50 2.30 -13.10
N GLY A 22 -8.31 1.70 -13.09
CA GLY A 22 -8.12 0.24 -13.29
C GLY A 22 -8.44 -0.61 -12.07
N GLY A 23 -8.83 0.01 -10.95
CA GLY A 23 -9.15 -0.67 -9.69
C GLY A 23 -7.95 -0.91 -8.78
N GLU A 24 -6.74 -0.48 -9.15
CA GLU A 24 -5.60 -0.57 -8.25
C GLU A 24 -5.71 0.44 -7.11
N ILE A 25 -5.34 -0.01 -5.92
CA ILE A 25 -5.39 0.80 -4.70
C ILE A 25 -3.97 1.14 -4.29
N TYR A 26 -3.70 2.43 -4.09
CA TYR A 26 -2.44 2.94 -3.58
C TYR A 26 -2.63 3.44 -2.15
N ILE A 27 -1.75 3.05 -1.24
CA ILE A 27 -1.79 3.45 0.16
C ILE A 27 -0.44 4.07 0.54
N GLY A 28 -0.46 5.28 1.08
CA GLY A 28 0.70 5.91 1.71
C GLY A 28 0.93 5.34 3.10
N ASP A 29 1.94 4.49 3.26
CA ASP A 29 2.30 3.76 4.47
C ASP A 29 3.46 4.49 5.18
N SER A 30 3.12 5.57 5.89
CA SER A 30 4.07 6.65 6.22
C SER A 30 5.20 6.22 7.14
N SER A 31 4.91 5.47 8.20
CA SER A 31 5.96 5.05 9.15
C SER A 31 6.84 3.93 8.59
N ASN A 32 6.37 3.25 7.55
CA ASN A 32 7.21 2.32 6.77
C ASN A 32 7.95 3.02 5.62
N HIS A 33 7.75 4.33 5.42
CA HIS A 33 8.32 5.11 4.31
C HIS A 33 8.08 4.50 2.93
N LYS A 34 6.88 3.97 2.70
CA LYS A 34 6.53 3.23 1.47
C LYS A 34 5.18 3.65 0.91
N ILE A 35 5.01 3.43 -0.39
CA ILE A 35 3.70 3.36 -1.04
C ILE A 35 3.37 1.89 -1.28
N ARG A 36 2.19 1.45 -0.86
CA ARG A 36 1.66 0.11 -1.12
C ARG A 36 0.75 0.16 -2.32
N LYS A 37 0.83 -0.88 -3.16
CA LYS A 37 -0.08 -1.08 -4.29
C LYS A 37 -0.81 -2.40 -4.09
N TRP A 38 -2.13 -2.38 -4.15
CA TRP A 38 -2.96 -3.58 -4.22
C TRP A 38 -3.59 -3.67 -5.60
N ILE A 39 -3.48 -4.87 -6.17
CA ILE A 39 -4.05 -5.24 -7.48
C ILE A 39 -4.92 -6.46 -7.20
N ARG A 40 -6.10 -6.51 -7.82
CA ARG A 40 -6.96 -7.68 -7.78
C ARG A 40 -6.40 -8.80 -8.65
#